data_AF-A0AA38GNV8-F1
#
_entry.id   AF-A0AA38GNV8-F1
#
_cell.length_a   1.000
_cell.length_b   1.000
_cell.length_c   1.000
_cell.angle_alpha   90.00
_cell.angle_beta   90.00
_cell.angle_gamma   90.00
#
_symmetry.space_group_name_H-M   'P 1'
#
loop_
_entity.id
_entity.type
_entity.pdbx_description
1 polymer ?
#
loop_
_entity_poly.entity_id
_entity_poly.type
_entity_poly.pdbx_seq_one_letter_code
_entity_poly.pdbx_strand_id
1 'polypeptide(L)' 'VSFPSPDLLNLVLKDGPWFMNSSSLFFCPWSPNFDLWKEKISKAPLWLSIHALLTDFCKWFVLKLIANSLG' A
#
# COMPACT_ATOMS: atom_id res chain seq x y z
N VAL A 1 -15.39 0.43 -10.67
CA VAL A 1 -15.28 1.91 -10.55
C VAL A 1 -14.80 2.43 -11.88
N SER A 2 -15.51 3.40 -12.48
CA SER A 2 -15.06 4.03 -13.72
C SER A 2 -14.36 5.33 -13.37
N PHE A 3 -13.11 5.48 -13.78
CA PHE A 3 -12.37 6.72 -13.58
C PHE A 3 -12.59 7.65 -14.78
N PRO A 4 -12.78 8.96 -14.54
CA PRO A 4 -13.04 9.93 -15.61
C PRO A 4 -11.78 10.24 -16.44
N SER A 5 -10.59 10.01 -15.90
CA SER A 5 -9.34 10.17 -16.65
C SER A 5 -8.35 9.02 -16.40
N PRO A 6 -7.54 8.67 -17.41
CA PRO A 6 -6.51 7.64 -17.29
C PRO A 6 -5.41 8.04 -16.30
N ASP A 7 -5.14 9.33 -16.15
CA ASP A 7 -4.15 9.83 -15.17
C ASP A 7 -4.59 9.56 -13.74
N LEU A 8 -5.88 9.72 -13.44
CA LEU A 8 -6.46 9.43 -12.12
C LEU A 8 -6.43 7.93 -11.83
N LEU A 9 -6.70 7.10 -12.85
CA LEU A 9 -6.55 5.65 -12.74
C LEU A 9 -5.09 5.27 -12.43
N ASN A 10 -4.12 5.84 -13.14
CA ASN A 10 -2.71 5.58 -12.92
C ASN A 10 -2.25 6.02 -11.52
N LEU A 11 -2.73 7.16 -11.04
CA LEU A 11 -2.48 7.63 -9.68
C LEU A 11 -2.99 6.61 -8.64
N VAL A 12 -4.23 6.15 -8.81
CA VAL A 12 -4.86 5.16 -7.91
C VAL A 12 -4.13 3.82 -7.92
N LEU A 13 -3.66 3.38 -9.10
CA LEU A 13 -2.93 2.12 -9.22
C LEU A 13 -1.49 2.19 -8.70
N LYS A 14 -0.83 3.35 -8.81
CA LYS A 14 0.59 3.53 -8.45
C LYS A 14 0.80 3.90 -6.99
N ASP A 15 -0.06 4.76 -6.44
CA ASP A 15 0.11 5.33 -5.10
C ASP A 15 -0.63 4.53 -4.01
N GLY A 16 -1.25 3.40 -4.38
CA GLY A 16 -1.81 2.45 -3.43
C GLY A 16 -0.75 1.90 -2.46
N PRO A 17 -1.17 1.40 -1.28
CA PRO A 17 -2.49 0.87 -0.94
C PRO A 17 -3.46 1.98 -0.48
N TRP A 18 -4.75 1.73 -0.60
CA TRP A 18 -5.78 2.64 -0.09
C TRP A 18 -6.42 2.06 1.17
N PHE A 19 -6.99 2.91 2.01
CA PHE A 19 -7.64 2.47 3.24
C PHE A 19 -9.09 2.91 3.28
N MET A 20 -9.98 1.98 3.61
CA MET A 20 -11.37 2.26 3.89
C MET A 20 -11.77 1.53 5.16
N ASN A 21 -12.22 2.28 6.18
CA ASN A 21 -12.67 1.74 7.46
C ASN A 21 -11.72 0.67 8.03
N SER A 22 -10.44 1.01 8.18
CA SER A 22 -9.36 0.13 8.67
C SER A 22 -8.99 -1.08 7.79
N SER A 23 -9.65 -1.27 6.65
CA SER A 23 -9.31 -2.32 5.68
C SER A 23 -8.42 -1.76 4.57
N SER A 24 -7.35 -2.48 4.24
CA SER A 24 -6.48 -2.17 3.11
C SER A 24 -7.13 -2.60 1.79
N LEU A 25 -7.09 -1.74 0.79
CA LEU A 25 -7.60 -1.96 -0.55
C LEU A 25 -6.44 -1.94 -1.55
N PHE A 26 -6.34 -3.02 -2.30
CA PHE A 26 -5.41 -3.19 -3.41
C PHE A 26 -6.21 -3.13 -4.70
N PHE A 27 -5.84 -2.20 -5.58
CA PHE A 27 -6.45 -2.08 -6.89
C PHE A 27 -5.54 -2.67 -7.95
N CYS A 28 -6.14 -3.39 -8.89
CA CYS A 28 -5.50 -3.87 -10.09
C CYS A 28 -6.35 -3.47 -11.31
N PRO A 29 -5.74 -3.32 -12.50
CA PRO A 29 -6.50 -3.16 -13.73
C PRO A 29 -7.43 -4.35 -13.93
N TRP A 30 -8.68 -4.07 -14.32
CA TRP A 30 -9.60 -5.15 -14.68
C TRP A 30 -9.13 -5.84 -15.96
N SER A 31 -9.18 -7.17 -15.98
CA SER A 31 -8.89 -7.98 -17.16
C SER A 31 -9.99 -9.02 -17.40
N PRO A 32 -10.31 -9.35 -18.66
CA PRO A 32 -11.18 -10.48 -18.95
C PRO A 32 -10.46 -11.77 -18.51
N ASN A 33 -11.16 -12.63 -17.76
CA ASN A 33 -10.64 -13.83 -17.09
C ASN A 33 -9.81 -13.59 -15.83
N PHE A 34 -9.99 -12.44 -15.17
CA PHE A 34 -9.41 -12.18 -13.86
C PHE A 34 -9.80 -13.26 -12.84
N ASP A 35 -8.80 -13.92 -12.26
CA ASP A 35 -8.96 -14.97 -11.25
C ASP A 35 -8.23 -14.55 -9.97
N LEU A 36 -9.02 -14.18 -8.96
CA LEU A 36 -8.53 -13.74 -7.64
C LEU A 36 -7.59 -14.76 -6.99
N TRP A 37 -7.75 -16.05 -7.26
CA TRP A 37 -6.96 -17.11 -6.63
C TRP A 37 -5.61 -17.33 -7.31
N LYS A 38 -5.48 -16.91 -8.57
CA LYS A 38 -4.22 -16.98 -9.34
C LYS A 38 -3.43 -15.69 -9.26
N GLU A 39 -4.08 -14.58 -8.93
CA GLU A 39 -3.43 -13.30 -8.78
C GLU A 39 -2.50 -13.29 -7.57
N LYS A 40 -1.23 -12.98 -7.84
CA LYS A 40 -0.20 -12.90 -6.82
C LYS A 40 -0.02 -11.44 -6.43
N ILE A 41 -0.38 -11.11 -5.19
CA ILE A 41 0.01 -9.83 -4.58
C ILE A 41 1.53 -9.85 -4.42
N SER A 42 2.24 -9.22 -5.35
CA SER A 42 3.71 -9.19 -5.36
C SER A 42 4.29 -8.15 -4.41
N LYS A 43 3.52 -7.12 -4.06
CA LYS A 43 3.90 -6.04 -3.15
C LYS A 43 2.73 -5.75 -2.20
N ALA A 44 2.93 -6.10 -0.94
CA ALA A 44 2.03 -5.74 0.15
C ALA A 44 2.73 -4.70 1.05
N PRO A 45 2.23 -3.47 1.14
CA PRO A 45 2.68 -2.47 2.10
C PRO A 45 2.33 -2.95 3.51
N LEU A 46 3.36 -3.15 4.32
CA LEU A 46 3.24 -3.53 5.72
C LEU A 46 3.17 -2.25 6.57
N TRP A 47 2.07 -2.08 7.31
CA TRP A 47 1.93 -0.98 8.26
C TRP A 47 2.21 -1.50 9.67
N LEU A 48 3.28 -1.02 10.30
CA LEU A 48 3.59 -1.32 11.69
C LEU A 48 3.09 -0.20 12.60
N SER A 49 2.20 -0.54 13.52
CA SER A 49 1.87 0.30 14.67
C SER A 49 2.85 0.01 15.80
N ILE A 50 3.85 0.87 15.98
CA ILE A 50 4.78 0.76 17.10
C ILE A 50 4.19 1.51 18.30
N HIS A 51 3.58 0.78 19.22
CA HIS A 51 3.08 1.35 20.46
C HIS A 51 4.26 1.82 21.34
N ALA A 52 4.17 3.04 21.87
CA ALA A 52 5.20 3.69 22.69
C ALA A 52 6.53 4.00 21.98
N LEU A 53 6.49 4.35 20.69
CA LEU A 53 7.66 4.91 20.02
C LEU A 53 8.04 6.24 20.69
N LEU A 54 9.12 6.25 21.47
CA LEU A 54 9.65 7.48 22.06
C LEU A 54 9.94 8.48 20.93
N THR A 55 9.65 9.76 21.15
CA THR A 55 9.71 10.83 20.14
C THR A 55 11.06 10.86 19.40
N ASP A 56 12.15 10.48 20.06
CA ASP A 56 13.49 10.38 19.48
C ASP A 56 13.63 9.35 18.36
N PHE A 57 12.81 8.29 18.37
CA PHE A 57 12.77 7.27 17.31
C PHE A 57 11.80 7.63 16.18
N CYS A 58 11.00 8.70 16.35
CA CYS A 58 10.15 9.26 15.30
C CYS A 58 10.94 10.16 14.32
N LYS A 59 12.28 10.20 14.43
CA LYS A 59 13.16 10.88 13.47
C LYS A 59 13.19 10.09 12.17
N TRP A 60 13.07 10.79 11.03
CA TRP A 60 13.07 10.19 9.69
C TRP A 60 14.19 9.17 9.46
N PHE A 61 15.41 9.49 9.88
CA PHE A 61 16.56 8.59 9.74
C PHE A 61 16.36 7.25 10.46
N VAL A 62 15.78 7.26 11.67
CA VAL A 62 15.52 6.06 12.47
C VAL A 62 14.39 5.25 11.86
N LEU A 63 13.31 5.90 11.44
CA LEU A 63 12.20 5.25 10.74
C LEU A 63 12.67 4.58 9.44
N LYS A 64 13.58 5.23 8.70
CA LYS A 64 14.18 4.67 7.49
C LYS A 64 15.05 3.44 7.78
N LEU A 65 15.82 3.44 8.87
CA LEU A 65 16.58 2.26 9.29
C LEU A 65 15.67 1.08 9.66
N ILE A 66 14.60 1.36 10.41
CA ILE A 66 13.59 0.34 10.76
C ILE A 66 12.95 -0.22 9.51
N ALA A 67 12.49 0.64 8.59
CA ALA A 67 11.89 0.22 7.32
C ALA A 67 12.86 -0.67 6.50
N ASN A 68 14.11 -0.24 6.33
CA ASN A 68 15.11 -1.01 5.59
C ASN A 68 15.46 -2.36 6.24
N SER A 69 15.30 -2.50 7.56
CA SER A 69 15.52 -3.77 8.25
C SER A 69 14.40 -4.78 8.04
N LEU A 70 13.22 -4.32 7.64
CA LEU A 70 12.02 -5.14 7.46
C LEU A 70 11.84 -5.65 6.02
N GLY A 71 12.57 -5.08 5.05
CA GLY A 71 12.58 -5.52 3.65
C GLY A 71 12.50 -4.39 2.64
#